data_AF-A0A9N8VFP6-F1
#
_entry.id   AF-A0A9N8VFP6-F1
#
_cell.length_a   1.000
_cell.length_b   1.000
_cell.length_c   1.000
_cell.angle_alpha   90.00
_cell.angle_beta   90.00
_cell.angle_gamma   90.00
#
_symmetry.space_group_name_H-M   'P 1'
#
loop_
_entity.id
_entity.type
_entity.pdbx_description
1 polymer ?
#
loop_
_entity_poly.entity_id
_entity_poly.type
_entity_poly.pdbx_seq_one_letter_code
_entity_poly.pdbx_strand_id
1 'polypeptide(L)'
;MSDELQIFQYTFNEDNETRQPKRRLPNMFISYRKEMMKHKPPKMPMGEYSRLVSKWWKQLSESDKSKWQKRYHINRDQNLLISATNDEPISKRLKIDCFLSENPAKEVLDSIDDF
;
A
#
# COMPACT_ATOMS: atom_id res chain seq x y z
N MET A 1 40.04 15.30 53.15
CA MET A 1 39.49 15.71 51.85
C MET A 1 38.84 14.47 51.28
N SER A 2 37.52 14.39 51.32
CA SER A 2 36.80 13.22 50.85
C SER A 2 36.49 13.42 49.38
N ASP A 3 37.20 12.71 48.52
CA ASP A 3 36.93 12.71 47.09
C ASP A 3 35.65 11.91 46.84
N GLU A 4 34.56 12.64 46.61
CA GLU A 4 33.25 12.10 46.28
C GLU A 4 33.24 11.66 44.82
N LEU A 5 33.59 10.39 44.57
CA LEU A 5 33.57 9.79 43.24
C LEU A 5 32.12 9.65 42.74
N GLN A 6 31.72 10.54 41.83
CA GLN A 6 30.44 10.43 41.12
C GLN A 6 30.51 9.33 40.06
N ILE A 7 29.80 8.23 40.30
CA ILE A 7 29.63 7.15 39.34
C ILE A 7 28.50 7.54 38.39
N PHE A 8 28.86 7.90 37.17
CA PHE A 8 27.88 8.11 36.10
C PHE A 8 27.57 6.77 35.44
N GLN A 9 26.30 6.35 35.50
CA GLN A 9 25.85 5.17 34.77
C GLN A 9 25.68 5.54 33.29
N TYR A 10 26.71 5.27 32.50
CA TYR A 10 26.67 5.48 31.06
C TYR A 10 25.95 4.32 30.38
N THR A 11 24.71 4.57 29.91
CA THR A 11 24.01 3.65 29.01
C THR A 11 24.33 4.01 27.57
N PHE A 12 25.03 3.11 26.87
CA PHE A 12 25.32 3.22 25.45
C PHE A 12 23.99 3.24 24.67
N ASN A 13 23.58 4.43 24.23
CA ASN A 13 22.53 4.53 23.22
C ASN A 13 23.21 4.17 21.89
N GLU A 14 23.22 2.89 21.54
CA GLU A 14 23.45 2.48 20.15
C GLU A 14 22.59 3.40 19.29
N ASP A 15 23.24 4.11 18.38
CA ASP A 15 22.58 4.94 17.40
C ASP A 15 21.37 4.16 16.90
N ASN A 16 20.18 4.69 17.19
CA ASN A 16 18.94 4.17 16.66
C ASN A 16 18.95 4.51 15.17
N GLU A 17 19.85 3.90 14.40
CA GLU A 17 19.66 3.71 12.97
C GLU A 17 18.25 3.15 12.85
N THR A 18 17.37 4.03 12.40
CA THR A 18 15.94 3.89 12.57
C THR A 18 15.55 2.50 12.11
N ARG A 19 15.26 1.60 13.04
CA ARG A 19 14.77 0.25 12.72
C ARG A 19 13.40 0.47 12.11
N GLN A 20 13.37 0.76 10.80
CA GLN A 20 12.15 1.02 10.09
C GLN A 20 11.34 -0.26 10.21
N PRO A 21 10.17 -0.22 10.86
CA PRO A 21 9.41 -1.43 11.10
C PRO A 21 9.12 -2.06 9.73
N LYS A 22 9.44 -3.36 9.60
CA LYS A 22 9.21 -4.09 8.36
C LYS A 22 7.73 -4.00 8.02
N ARG A 23 7.40 -3.22 7.00
CA ARG A 23 6.01 -2.97 6.60
C ARG A 23 5.42 -4.30 6.11
N ARG A 24 4.22 -4.62 6.58
CA ARG A 24 3.50 -5.79 6.10
C ARG A 24 3.22 -5.61 4.60
N LEU A 25 3.30 -6.71 3.85
CA LEU A 25 2.93 -6.71 2.44
C LEU A 25 1.46 -6.26 2.32
N PRO A 26 1.14 -5.37 1.37
CA PRO A 26 -0.22 -4.89 1.20
C PRO A 26 -1.13 -6.04 0.80
N ASN A 27 -2.33 -6.12 1.36
CA ASN A 27 -3.34 -7.12 0.95
C ASN A 27 -3.84 -6.81 -0.48
N MET A 28 -4.39 -7.80 -1.18
CA MET A 28 -5.04 -7.68 -2.49
C MET A 28 -6.03 -6.50 -2.55
N PHE A 29 -6.88 -6.33 -1.53
CA PHE A 29 -7.80 -5.19 -1.46
C PHE A 29 -7.07 -3.83 -1.43
N ILE A 30 -5.93 -3.75 -0.75
CA ILE A 30 -5.13 -2.52 -0.69
C ILE A 30 -4.54 -2.19 -2.06
N SER A 31 -4.09 -3.20 -2.80
CA SER A 31 -3.64 -3.05 -4.19
C SER A 31 -4.78 -2.59 -5.10
N TYR A 32 -5.97 -3.19 -4.97
CA TYR A 32 -7.16 -2.76 -5.69
C TYR A 32 -7.54 -1.30 -5.40
N ARG A 33 -7.60 -0.92 -4.12
CA ARG A 33 -7.92 0.45 -3.69
C ARG A 33 -6.93 1.48 -4.23
N LYS A 34 -5.64 1.08 -4.31
CA LYS A 34 -4.58 1.91 -4.90
C LYS A 34 -4.84 2.15 -6.38
N GLU A 35 -5.18 1.11 -7.15
CA GLU A 35 -5.53 1.26 -8.57
C GLU A 35 -6.77 2.14 -8.78
N MET A 36 -7.79 1.96 -7.95
CA MET A 36 -9.02 2.76 -8.02
C MET A 36 -8.82 4.24 -7.67
N MET A 37 -7.67 4.62 -7.07
CA MET A 37 -7.43 6.02 -6.70
C MET A 37 -7.39 6.95 -7.91
N LYS A 38 -7.07 6.41 -9.09
CA LYS A 38 -7.12 7.11 -10.38
C LYS A 38 -8.53 7.63 -10.70
N HIS A 39 -9.56 7.01 -10.14
CA HIS A 39 -10.97 7.34 -10.34
C HIS A 39 -11.61 8.04 -9.14
N LYS A 40 -10.81 8.42 -8.14
CA LYS A 40 -11.33 9.09 -6.95
C LYS A 40 -11.85 10.48 -7.33
N PRO A 41 -13.10 10.84 -6.98
CA PRO A 41 -13.61 12.18 -7.19
C PRO A 41 -12.78 13.22 -6.40
N PRO A 42 -12.56 14.42 -6.98
CA PRO A 42 -11.80 15.48 -6.31
C PRO A 42 -12.51 15.90 -5.01
N LYS A 43 -11.73 16.33 -4.01
CA LYS A 43 -12.20 16.78 -2.68
C LYS A 43 -12.89 15.73 -1.80
N MET A 44 -12.99 14.46 -2.20
CA MET A 44 -13.53 13.41 -1.32
C MET A 44 -12.52 13.01 -0.21
N PRO A 45 -12.94 12.90 1.08
CA PRO A 45 -12.06 12.42 2.14
C PRO A 45 -11.70 10.93 1.95
N MET A 46 -10.51 10.53 2.41
CA MET A 46 -10.00 9.17 2.23
C MET A 46 -10.88 8.10 2.92
N GLY A 47 -11.52 8.45 4.03
CA GLY A 47 -12.43 7.58 4.77
C GLY A 47 -13.64 7.17 3.93
N GLU A 48 -14.35 8.15 3.35
CA GLU A 48 -15.50 7.91 2.48
C GLU A 48 -15.11 7.17 1.20
N TYR A 49 -13.98 7.54 0.60
CA TYR A 49 -13.45 6.83 -0.56
C TYR A 49 -13.17 5.35 -0.22
N SER A 50 -12.58 5.06 0.94
CA SER A 50 -12.29 3.67 1.33
C SER A 50 -13.57 2.86 1.57
N ARG A 51 -14.64 3.49 2.09
CA ARG A 51 -15.97 2.87 2.24
C ARG A 51 -16.57 2.54 0.88
N LEU A 52 -16.51 3.47 -0.05
CA LEU A 52 -17.03 3.34 -1.41
C LEU A 52 -16.28 2.25 -2.21
N VAL A 53 -14.95 2.23 -2.18
CA VAL A 53 -14.15 1.16 -2.82
C VAL A 53 -14.46 -0.20 -2.20
N SER A 54 -14.72 -0.26 -0.90
CA SER A 54 -15.12 -1.51 -0.25
C SER A 54 -16.46 -2.04 -0.77
N LYS A 55 -17.42 -1.16 -1.11
CA LYS A 55 -18.68 -1.54 -1.75
C LYS A 55 -18.43 -2.12 -3.15
N TRP A 56 -17.64 -1.42 -3.97
CA TRP A 56 -17.25 -1.90 -5.30
C TRP A 56 -16.53 -3.25 -5.25
N TRP A 57 -15.64 -3.43 -4.28
CA TRP A 57 -14.91 -4.69 -4.12
C TRP A 57 -15.85 -5.87 -3.82
N LYS A 58 -16.90 -5.65 -3.03
CA LYS A 58 -17.90 -6.69 -2.74
C LYS A 58 -18.74 -7.01 -3.98
N GLN A 59 -19.09 -6.00 -4.76
CA GLN A 59 -19.89 -6.10 -5.99
C GLN A 59 -19.13 -6.74 -7.17
N LEU A 60 -17.79 -6.80 -7.13
CA LEU A 60 -17.02 -7.48 -8.17
C LEU A 60 -17.43 -8.94 -8.33
N SER A 61 -17.54 -9.35 -9.59
CA SER A 61 -17.71 -10.74 -9.99
C SER A 61 -16.53 -11.60 -9.53
N GLU A 62 -16.74 -12.90 -9.40
CA GLU A 62 -15.67 -13.84 -9.04
C GLU A 62 -14.57 -13.90 -10.11
N SER A 63 -14.94 -13.73 -11.38
CA SER A 63 -13.98 -13.70 -12.49
C SER A 63 -13.04 -12.49 -12.39
N ASP A 64 -13.56 -11.32 -12.03
CA ASP A 64 -12.73 -10.13 -11.84
C ASP A 64 -11.89 -10.21 -10.56
N LYS A 65 -12.44 -10.77 -9.47
CA LYS A 65 -11.65 -11.07 -8.26
C LYS A 65 -10.48 -12.00 -8.57
N SER A 66 -10.67 -12.99 -9.45
CA SER A 66 -9.59 -13.88 -9.89
C SER A 66 -8.49 -13.12 -10.66
N LYS A 67 -8.85 -12.17 -11.54
CA LYS A 67 -7.87 -11.30 -12.22
C LYS A 67 -7.05 -10.49 -11.20
N TRP A 68 -7.71 -9.92 -10.19
CA TRP A 68 -7.05 -9.18 -9.12
C TRP A 68 -6.14 -10.05 -8.26
N GLN A 69 -6.54 -11.30 -7.99
CA GLN A 69 -5.72 -12.28 -7.29
C GLN A 69 -4.44 -12.59 -8.07
N LYS A 70 -4.53 -12.85 -9.38
CA LYS A 70 -3.35 -13.07 -10.24
C LYS A 70 -2.40 -11.87 -10.22
N ARG A 71 -2.93 -10.66 -10.40
CA ARG A 71 -2.14 -9.40 -10.30
C ARG A 71 -1.47 -9.25 -8.94
N TYR A 72 -2.18 -9.56 -7.87
CA TYR A 72 -1.64 -9.51 -6.51
C TYR A 72 -0.47 -10.49 -6.31
N HIS A 73 -0.61 -11.74 -6.74
CA HIS A 73 0.48 -12.73 -6.61
C HIS A 73 1.71 -12.31 -7.41
N ILE A 74 1.55 -11.89 -8.67
CA ILE A 74 2.67 -11.39 -9.49
C ILE A 74 3.40 -10.24 -8.79
N ASN A 75 2.66 -9.23 -8.32
CA ASN A 75 3.26 -8.07 -7.66
C ASN A 75 3.91 -8.43 -6.31
N ARG A 76 3.32 -9.36 -5.57
CA ARG A 76 3.90 -9.84 -4.31
C ARG A 76 5.23 -10.54 -4.55
N ASP A 77 5.26 -11.45 -5.51
CA ASP A 77 6.43 -12.26 -5.80
C ASP A 77 7.57 -11.39 -6.37
N GLN A 78 7.25 -10.39 -7.21
CA GLN A 78 8.21 -9.36 -7.62
C GLN A 78 8.79 -8.58 -6.43
N ASN A 79 7.97 -8.13 -5.49
CA ASN A 79 8.47 -7.42 -4.30
C ASN A 79 9.38 -8.30 -3.42
N LEU A 80 9.09 -9.60 -3.33
CA LEU A 80 9.96 -10.54 -2.62
C LEU A 80 11.32 -10.67 -3.30
N LEU A 81 11.36 -10.82 -4.63
CA LEU A 81 12.61 -10.85 -5.39
C LEU A 81 13.42 -9.56 -5.22
N ILE A 82 12.75 -8.40 -5.20
CA ILE A 82 13.41 -7.10 -4.97
C ILE A 82 13.97 -7.02 -3.54
N SER A 83 13.22 -7.48 -2.55
CA SER A 83 13.70 -7.49 -1.15
C SER A 83 14.86 -8.46 -0.90
N ALA A 84 15.00 -9.49 -1.73
CA ALA A 84 16.10 -10.46 -1.66
C ALA A 84 17.37 -9.98 -2.38
N THR A 85 17.28 -8.92 -3.20
CA THR A 85 18.36 -8.48 -4.10
C THR A 85 18.96 -7.12 -3.77
N ASN A 86 18.48 -6.40 -2.74
CA ASN A 86 18.93 -5.03 -2.48
C ASN A 86 19.42 -4.81 -1.04
N ASP A 87 20.73 -4.92 -0.89
CA ASP A 87 21.61 -4.05 -0.08
C ASP A 87 21.87 -2.68 -0.79
N GLU A 88 20.96 -2.18 -1.65
CA GLU A 88 21.11 -0.87 -2.32
C GLU A 88 19.84 0.02 -2.28
N PRO A 89 20.01 1.36 -2.30
CA PRO A 89 18.96 2.30 -1.88
C PRO A 89 17.83 2.46 -2.90
N ILE A 90 16.62 2.31 -2.36
CA ILE A 90 15.32 2.34 -3.05
C ILE A 90 14.99 3.79 -3.49
N SER A 91 15.59 4.28 -4.56
CA SER A 91 15.24 5.59 -5.13
C SER A 91 14.63 5.51 -6.55
N LYS A 92 14.73 4.37 -7.23
CA LYS A 92 14.25 4.26 -8.62
C LYS A 92 13.48 2.97 -8.84
N ARG A 93 12.14 3.03 -8.74
CA ARG A 93 11.35 2.05 -9.50
C ARG A 93 10.03 2.65 -10.00
N LEU A 94 10.10 3.00 -11.28
CA LEU A 94 9.11 3.64 -12.13
C LEU A 94 8.04 2.65 -12.61
N LYS A 95 6.79 3.14 -12.61
CA LYS A 95 5.81 3.11 -13.72
C LYS A 95 5.72 1.81 -14.54
N ILE A 96 4.94 0.82 -14.10
CA ILE A 96 4.44 -0.26 -15.00
C ILE A 96 2.92 -0.52 -14.89
N ASP A 97 2.18 0.12 -13.97
CA ASP A 97 0.75 -0.19 -13.79
C ASP A 97 -0.19 0.58 -14.76
N CYS A 98 0.09 0.52 -16.07
CA CYS A 98 -0.71 1.17 -17.12
C CYS A 98 -1.29 0.24 -18.19
N PHE A 99 -1.06 -1.07 -18.19
CA PHE A 99 -1.51 -1.92 -19.30
C PHE A 99 -2.53 -2.98 -18.87
N LEU A 100 -3.80 -2.59 -19.00
CA LEU A 100 -4.96 -3.35 -19.54
C LEU A 100 -6.23 -2.70 -18.98
N SER A 101 -6.56 -1.58 -19.62
CA SER A 101 -7.88 -0.94 -19.59
C SER A 101 -8.89 -1.90 -20.22
N GLU A 102 -9.76 -2.45 -19.39
CA GLU A 102 -11.17 -2.72 -19.69
C GLU A 102 -11.83 -3.03 -18.35
N ASN A 103 -12.42 -1.98 -17.75
CA ASN A 103 -13.05 -1.99 -16.44
C ASN A 103 -14.58 -2.04 -16.62
N PRO A 104 -15.30 -2.98 -15.98
CA PRO A 104 -16.77 -3.02 -15.95
C PRO A 104 -17.40 -1.94 -15.05
N ALA A 105 -16.60 -1.15 -14.33
CA ALA A 105 -17.08 -0.13 -13.39
C ALA A 105 -17.72 1.11 -14.05
N LYS A 106 -17.72 1.20 -15.39
CA LYS A 106 -18.39 2.31 -16.10
C LYS A 106 -19.92 2.20 -16.09
N GLU A 107 -20.50 1.03 -15.85
CA GLU A 107 -21.98 0.90 -15.86
C GLU A 107 -22.67 1.31 -14.55
N VAL A 108 -21.93 1.50 -13.44
CA VAL A 108 -22.55 1.83 -12.14
C VAL A 108 -22.59 3.35 -11.89
N LEU A 109 -21.84 4.14 -12.66
CA LEU A 109 -21.73 5.59 -12.45
C LEU A 109 -22.78 6.41 -13.22
N ASP A 110 -23.46 5.84 -14.21
CA ASP A 110 -24.54 6.53 -14.95
C ASP A 110 -25.92 6.41 -14.27
N SER A 111 -25.98 5.93 -13.03
CA SER A 111 -27.25 5.72 -12.30
C SER A 111 -27.32 6.43 -10.94
N ILE A 112 -26.41 7.37 -10.66
CA ILE A 112 -26.46 8.21 -9.44
C ILE A 112 -26.42 9.68 -9.86
N ASP A 113 -27.41 10.09 -10.66
CA ASP A 113 -27.87 11.47 -10.78
C ASP A 113 -29.36 11.45 -10.42
N ASP A 114 -29.64 11.43 -9.11
CA ASP A 114 -30.91 11.83 -8.49
C ASP A 114 -30.74 11.72 -6.97
N PHE A 115 -30.07 12.71 -6.36
CA PHE A 115 -30.39 13.31 -5.05
C PHE A 115 -29.42 14.42 -4.66
#